data_AF-A0A7D6JMS6-F1
#
_entry.id   AF-A0A7D6JMS6-F1
#
_cell.length_a   1.000
_cell.length_b   1.000
_cell.length_c   1.000
_cell.angle_alpha   90.00
_cell.angle_beta   90.00
_cell.angle_gamma   90.00
#
_symmetry.space_group_name_H-M   'P 1'
#
loop_
_entity.id
_entity.type
_entity.pdbx_description
1 polymer ?
#
loop_
_entity_poly.entity_id
_entity_poly.type
_entity_poly.pdbx_seq_one_letter_code
_entity_poly.pdbx_strand_id
1 'polypeptide(L)'
;MSSSPEFELWKGAIAPASIIGVLATAGFVIWRGTSALLGGILAEFVVLIFFCIHLAISKYSRKLDPLTTMALVLVSYFAKLVILGAFLLVVVNAVPEDRLDRTTFGIVAILITFAWLAGEIRAFLKLRLHLPLPGEGS
;
A
#
# COMPACT_ATOMS: atom_id res chain seq x y z
N MET A 1 -6.52 23.97 10.99
CA MET A 1 -7.08 22.61 10.90
C MET A 1 -6.06 21.66 11.49
N SER A 2 -6.34 21.04 12.64
CA SER A 2 -5.43 20.10 13.29
C SER A 2 -5.32 18.83 12.44
N SER A 3 -4.26 18.72 11.65
CA SER A 3 -3.94 17.50 10.91
C SER A 3 -3.76 16.36 11.93
N SER A 4 -4.73 15.44 11.98
CA SER A 4 -4.62 14.24 12.81
C SER A 4 -3.34 13.49 12.44
N PRO A 5 -2.58 12.91 13.40
CA PRO A 5 -1.34 12.17 13.14
C PRO A 5 -1.46 11.11 12.02
N GLU A 6 -2.65 10.55 11.85
CA GLU A 6 -3.00 9.58 10.81
C GLU A 6 -2.89 10.16 9.39
N PHE A 7 -3.23 11.44 9.21
CA PHE A 7 -3.18 12.13 7.92
C PHE A 7 -1.74 12.45 7.50
N GLU A 8 -0.86 12.73 8.45
CA GLU A 8 0.58 12.92 8.22
C GLU A 8 1.27 11.58 7.90
N LEU A 9 0.89 10.50 8.59
CA LEU A 9 1.29 9.13 8.23
C LEU A 9 0.84 8.76 6.81
N TRP A 10 -0.41 9.09 6.48
CA TRP A 10 -1.01 8.81 5.18
C TRP A 10 -0.29 9.55 4.05
N LYS A 11 -0.05 10.86 4.19
CA LYS A 11 0.74 11.65 3.22
C LYS A 11 2.17 11.14 3.07
N GLY A 12 2.80 10.73 4.18
CA GLY A 12 4.16 10.22 4.17
C GLY A 12 4.33 8.89 3.44
N ALA A 13 3.26 8.09 3.36
CA ALA A 13 3.28 6.77 2.74
C ALA A 13 2.78 6.76 1.28
N ILE A 14 1.73 7.52 0.96
CA ILE A 14 1.15 7.53 -0.39
C ILE A 14 2.03 8.24 -1.43
N ALA A 15 2.67 9.34 -1.04
CA ALA A 15 3.50 10.13 -1.94
C ALA A 15 4.68 9.30 -2.51
N PRO A 16 5.51 8.61 -1.70
CA PRO A 16 6.60 7.80 -2.24
C PRO A 16 6.09 6.58 -3.02
N ALA A 17 4.98 5.96 -2.60
CA ALA A 17 4.41 4.81 -3.29
C ALA A 17 3.97 5.14 -4.73
N SER A 18 3.23 6.25 -4.90
CA SER A 18 2.78 6.67 -6.24
C SER A 18 3.96 7.14 -7.10
N ILE A 19 4.94 7.86 -6.54
CA ILE A 19 6.15 8.26 -7.28
C ILE A 19 6.90 7.03 -7.80
N ILE A 20 7.16 6.04 -6.95
CA ILE A 20 7.86 4.82 -7.37
C ILE A 20 7.01 4.01 -8.35
N GLY A 21 5.68 3.94 -8.18
CA GLY A 21 4.79 3.26 -9.13
C GLY A 21 4.84 3.85 -10.52
N VAL A 22 4.76 5.18 -10.62
CA VAL A 22 4.85 5.89 -11.90
C VAL A 22 6.24 5.71 -12.53
N LEU A 23 7.32 5.86 -11.76
CA LEU A 23 8.69 5.71 -12.26
C LEU A 23 9.00 4.28 -12.70
N ALA A 24 8.60 3.29 -11.92
CA ALA A 24 8.81 1.88 -12.25
C ALA A 24 8.01 1.50 -13.49
N THR A 25 6.74 1.92 -13.58
CA THR A 25 5.90 1.69 -14.77
C THR A 25 6.52 2.36 -15.99
N ALA A 26 6.93 3.62 -15.90
CA ALA A 26 7.57 4.34 -16.99
C ALA A 26 8.86 3.65 -17.46
N GLY A 27 9.71 3.20 -16.52
CA GLY A 27 10.93 2.46 -16.82
C GLY A 27 10.68 1.15 -17.58
N PHE A 28 9.69 0.37 -17.14
CA PHE A 28 9.33 -0.88 -17.82
C PHE A 28 8.65 -0.65 -19.17
N VAL A 29 7.89 0.44 -19.34
CA VAL A 29 7.32 0.82 -20.65
C VAL A 29 8.40 1.14 -21.66
N ILE A 30 9.48 1.82 -21.24
CA ILE A 30 10.63 2.11 -22.13
C ILE A 30 11.35 0.83 -22.53
N TRP A 31 11.49 -0.14 -21.62
CA TRP A 31 12.23 -1.38 -21.86
C TRP A 31 11.45 -2.47 -22.60
N ARG A 32 10.16 -2.64 -22.29
CA ARG A 32 9.33 -3.75 -22.80
C ARG A 32 8.18 -3.30 -23.70
N GLY A 33 7.99 -2.00 -23.88
CA GLY A 33 6.95 -1.42 -24.73
C GLY A 33 5.61 -1.25 -24.03
N THR A 34 4.55 -1.06 -24.83
CA THR A 34 3.21 -0.68 -24.35
C THR A 34 2.49 -1.76 -23.54
N SER A 35 2.90 -3.03 -23.65
CA SER A 35 2.37 -4.14 -22.83
C SER A 35 2.67 -3.96 -21.33
N ALA A 36 3.77 -3.26 -21.00
CA ALA A 36 4.15 -2.96 -19.63
C ALA A 36 3.27 -1.90 -18.96
N LEU A 37 2.59 -1.05 -19.76
CA LEU A 37 1.77 0.05 -19.25
C LEU A 37 0.56 -0.49 -18.48
N LEU A 38 -0.15 -1.45 -19.07
CA LEU A 38 -1.30 -2.09 -18.42
C LEU A 38 -0.89 -2.82 -17.14
N GLY A 39 0.23 -3.54 -17.18
CA GLY A 39 0.77 -4.23 -16.00
C GLY A 39 1.10 -3.27 -14.86
N GLY A 40 1.72 -2.12 -15.15
CA GLY A 40 2.03 -1.10 -14.14
C GLY A 40 0.79 -0.43 -13.55
N ILE A 41 -0.18 -0.05 -14.40
CA ILE A 41 -1.45 0.58 -13.94
C ILE A 41 -2.25 -0.39 -13.06
N LEU A 42 -2.35 -1.66 -13.47
CA LEU A 42 -3.02 -2.69 -12.67
C LEU A 42 -2.31 -2.89 -11.32
N ALA A 43 -0.98 -2.90 -11.31
CA ALA A 43 -0.20 -3.03 -10.08
C ALA A 43 -0.46 -1.84 -9.12
N GLU A 44 -0.43 -0.61 -9.62
CA GLU A 44 -0.72 0.59 -8.82
C GLU A 44 -2.15 0.55 -8.25
N PHE A 45 -3.13 0.16 -9.07
CA PHE A 45 -4.52 0.03 -8.65
C PHE A 45 -4.72 -0.99 -7.51
N VAL A 46 -4.04 -2.14 -7.58
CA VAL A 46 -4.07 -3.16 -6.51
C VAL A 46 -3.53 -2.62 -5.21
N VAL A 47 -2.34 -2.02 -5.28
CA VAL A 47 -1.65 -1.58 -4.08
C VAL A 47 -2.46 -0.49 -3.39
N LEU A 48 -3.14 0.38 -4.15
CA LEU A 48 -4.09 1.35 -3.61
C LEU A 48 -5.26 0.70 -2.87
N ILE A 49 -5.87 -0.36 -3.42
CA ILE A 49 -6.95 -1.10 -2.75
C ILE A 49 -6.44 -1.72 -1.44
N PHE A 50 -5.30 -2.42 -1.51
CA PHE A 50 -4.66 -3.03 -0.34
C PHE A 50 -4.38 -2.00 0.77
N PHE A 51 -3.94 -0.81 0.37
CA PHE A 51 -3.70 0.30 1.27
C PHE A 51 -4.98 0.83 1.92
N CYS A 52 -6.05 1.02 1.15
CA CYS A 52 -7.36 1.44 1.69
C CYS A 52 -7.88 0.46 2.75
N ILE A 53 -7.73 -0.84 2.50
CA ILE A 53 -8.12 -1.90 3.44
C ILE A 53 -7.24 -1.83 4.70
N HIS A 54 -5.92 -1.72 4.53
CA HIS A 54 -4.99 -1.58 5.64
C HIS A 54 -5.37 -0.39 6.54
N LEU A 55 -5.71 0.75 5.94
CA LEU A 55 -6.14 1.95 6.67
C LEU A 55 -7.47 1.74 7.39
N ALA A 56 -8.46 1.13 6.73
CA ALA A 56 -9.75 0.84 7.32
C ALA A 56 -9.60 -0.04 8.57
N ILE A 57 -8.84 -1.12 8.47
CA ILE A 57 -8.53 -2.02 9.58
C ILE A 57 -7.87 -1.25 10.73
N SER A 58 -6.83 -0.46 10.42
CA SER A 58 -6.11 0.34 11.42
C SER A 58 -7.01 1.32 12.17
N LYS A 59 -8.01 1.91 11.48
CA LYS A 59 -9.00 2.81 12.10
C LYS A 59 -9.99 2.05 12.99
N TYR A 60 -10.48 0.89 12.54
CA TYR A 60 -11.47 0.10 13.28
C TYR A 60 -10.88 -0.64 14.49
N SER A 61 -9.61 -1.07 14.42
CA SER A 61 -8.93 -1.79 15.51
C SER A 61 -8.80 -0.97 16.80
N ARG A 62 -8.75 0.37 16.74
CA ARG A 62 -8.50 1.22 17.92
C ARG A 62 -9.66 1.31 18.92
N LYS A 63 -10.85 0.83 18.56
CA LYS A 63 -12.08 1.00 19.36
C LYS A 63 -12.60 -0.29 19.98
N LEU A 64 -11.80 -1.36 19.97
CA LEU A 64 -12.28 -2.71 20.21
C LEU A 64 -11.53 -3.39 21.35
N ASP A 65 -12.26 -4.13 22.18
CA ASP A 65 -11.71 -4.92 23.28
C ASP A 65 -10.66 -5.93 22.79
N PRO A 66 -9.73 -6.38 23.66
CA PRO A 66 -8.61 -7.24 23.28
C PRO A 66 -9.00 -8.50 22.49
N LEU A 67 -10.13 -9.12 22.85
CA LEU A 67 -10.66 -10.32 22.17
C LEU A 67 -11.07 -10.01 20.72
N THR A 68 -11.75 -8.88 20.51
CA THR A 68 -12.21 -8.45 19.19
C THR A 68 -11.05 -7.97 18.32
N THR A 69 -9.99 -7.41 18.91
CA THR A 69 -8.75 -7.06 18.19
C THR A 69 -8.09 -8.30 17.60
N MET A 70 -7.98 -9.40 18.35
CA MET A 70 -7.41 -10.66 17.85
C MET A 70 -8.23 -11.24 16.67
N ALA A 71 -9.57 -11.22 16.78
CA ALA A 71 -10.45 -11.67 15.70
C ALA A 71 -10.36 -10.75 14.46
N LEU A 72 -10.30 -9.44 14.66
CA LEU A 72 -10.18 -8.46 13.57
C LEU A 72 -8.85 -8.59 12.82
N VAL A 73 -7.77 -8.97 13.50
CA VAL A 73 -6.48 -9.28 12.87
C VAL A 73 -6.60 -10.49 11.95
N LEU A 74 -7.23 -11.59 12.39
CA LEU A 74 -7.45 -12.78 11.55
C LEU A 74 -8.35 -12.48 10.34
N VAL A 75 -9.47 -11.77 10.56
CA VAL A 75 -10.36 -11.31 9.49
C VAL A 75 -9.62 -10.41 8.50
N SER A 76 -8.70 -9.57 8.97
CA SER A 76 -7.88 -8.72 8.12
C SER A 76 -6.96 -9.50 7.19
N TYR A 77 -6.31 -10.55 7.69
CA TYR A 77 -5.49 -11.42 6.86
C TYR A 77 -6.35 -12.21 5.86
N PHE A 78 -7.49 -12.74 6.30
CA PHE A 78 -8.42 -13.44 5.43
C PHE A 78 -8.95 -12.54 4.31
N ALA A 79 -9.39 -11.32 4.65
CA ALA A 79 -9.85 -10.34 3.68
C ALA A 79 -8.76 -10.00 2.66
N LYS A 80 -7.51 -9.81 3.10
CA LYS A 80 -6.37 -9.59 2.19
C LYS A 80 -6.19 -10.76 1.21
N LEU A 81 -6.28 -11.99 1.69
CA LEU A 81 -6.15 -13.17 0.83
C LEU A 81 -7.31 -13.29 -0.17
N VAL A 82 -8.55 -13.09 0.27
CA VAL A 82 -9.73 -13.12 -0.62
C VAL A 82 -9.63 -12.03 -1.69
N ILE A 83 -9.21 -10.83 -1.32
CA ILE A 83 -9.09 -9.69 -2.24
C ILE A 83 -7.95 -9.91 -3.22
N LEU A 84 -6.81 -10.43 -2.76
CA LEU A 84 -5.71 -10.82 -3.64
C LEU A 84 -6.15 -11.91 -4.62
N GLY A 85 -6.85 -12.94 -4.13
CA GLY A 85 -7.37 -14.03 -4.94
C GLY A 85 -8.36 -13.55 -5.99
N ALA A 86 -9.36 -12.77 -5.59
CA ALA A 86 -10.34 -12.17 -6.50
C ALA A 86 -9.66 -11.26 -7.54
N PHE A 87 -8.69 -10.45 -7.11
CA PHE A 87 -7.93 -9.62 -8.02
C PHE A 87 -7.15 -10.44 -9.05
N LEU A 88 -6.44 -11.49 -8.61
CA LEU A 88 -5.69 -12.37 -9.52
C LEU A 88 -6.64 -13.03 -10.53
N LEU A 89 -7.81 -13.45 -10.07
CA LEU A 89 -8.88 -14.03 -10.90
C LEU A 89 -9.35 -13.03 -11.96
N VAL A 90 -9.62 -11.78 -11.56
CA VAL A 90 -10.01 -10.69 -12.47
C VAL A 90 -8.91 -10.42 -13.48
N VAL A 91 -7.65 -10.31 -13.07
CA VAL A 91 -6.54 -10.05 -14.00
C VAL A 91 -6.38 -11.17 -15.03
N VAL A 92 -6.42 -12.42 -14.58
CA VAL A 92 -6.27 -13.59 -15.46
C VAL A 92 -7.43 -13.70 -16.45
N ASN A 93 -8.65 -13.28 -16.09
CA ASN A 93 -9.81 -13.37 -16.98
C ASN A 93 -10.06 -12.11 -17.82
N ALA A 94 -9.74 -10.92 -17.30
CA ALA A 94 -10.07 -9.66 -17.93
C ALA A 94 -8.97 -9.17 -18.88
N VAL A 95 -7.73 -9.66 -18.75
CA VAL A 95 -6.61 -9.18 -19.56
C VAL A 95 -6.00 -10.34 -20.36
N PRO A 96 -6.05 -10.29 -21.71
CA PRO A 96 -5.48 -11.34 -22.54
C PRO A 96 -3.94 -11.37 -22.42
N GLU A 97 -3.38 -12.57 -22.58
CA GLU A 97 -1.98 -12.87 -22.24
C GLU A 97 -0.97 -12.11 -23.10
N ASP A 98 -1.38 -11.69 -24.29
CA ASP A 98 -0.58 -10.91 -25.25
C ASP A 98 -0.42 -9.44 -24.84
N ARG A 99 -1.35 -8.92 -24.03
CA ARG A 99 -1.36 -7.52 -23.56
C ARG A 99 -0.80 -7.36 -22.16
N LEU A 100 -0.79 -8.42 -21.35
CA LEU A 100 -0.37 -8.37 -19.95
C LEU A 100 1.01 -8.96 -19.73
N ASP A 101 2.00 -8.09 -19.53
CA ASP A 101 3.29 -8.51 -18.99
C ASP A 101 3.18 -8.81 -17.49
N ARG A 102 2.92 -10.09 -17.18
CA ARG A 102 2.77 -10.61 -15.81
C ARG A 102 4.02 -10.36 -14.95
N THR A 103 5.21 -10.34 -15.57
CA THR A 103 6.48 -10.10 -14.88
C THR A 103 6.60 -8.64 -14.49
N THR A 104 6.29 -7.72 -15.40
CA THR A 104 6.25 -6.28 -15.08
C THR A 104 5.23 -5.98 -14.00
N PHE A 105 4.01 -6.53 -14.12
CA PHE A 105 2.97 -6.38 -13.08
C PHE A 105 3.51 -6.78 -11.69
N GLY A 106 4.12 -7.97 -11.58
CA GLY A 106 4.65 -8.46 -10.32
C GLY A 106 5.78 -7.59 -9.75
N ILE A 107 6.76 -7.21 -10.59
CA ILE A 107 7.90 -6.39 -10.14
C ILE A 107 7.45 -5.00 -9.71
N VAL A 108 6.58 -4.34 -10.49
CA VAL A 108 6.06 -3.01 -10.15
C VAL A 108 5.25 -3.08 -8.84
N ALA A 109 4.40 -4.10 -8.65
CA ALA A 109 3.65 -4.28 -7.41
C ALA A 109 4.58 -4.41 -6.19
N ILE A 110 5.66 -5.19 -6.32
CA ILE A 110 6.67 -5.36 -5.26
C ILE A 110 7.36 -4.02 -4.96
N LEU A 111 7.83 -3.30 -5.97
CA LEU A 111 8.53 -2.02 -5.81
C LEU A 111 7.64 -0.97 -5.13
N ILE A 112 6.37 -0.85 -5.55
CA ILE A 112 5.41 0.06 -4.91
C ILE A 112 5.21 -0.32 -3.44
N THR A 113 5.08 -1.61 -3.14
CA THR A 113 4.91 -2.09 -1.77
C THR A 113 6.11 -1.74 -0.87
N PHE A 114 7.34 -1.90 -1.38
CA PHE A 114 8.54 -1.48 -0.65
C PHE A 114 8.63 0.03 -0.45
N ALA A 115 8.34 0.80 -1.49
CA ALA A 115 8.32 2.27 -1.43
C ALA A 115 7.31 2.78 -0.39
N TRP A 116 6.15 2.13 -0.35
CA TRP A 116 5.10 2.40 0.61
C TRP A 116 5.54 2.09 2.04
N LEU A 117 6.04 0.88 2.31
CA LEU A 117 6.55 0.48 3.63
C LEU A 117 7.66 1.42 4.12
N ALA A 118 8.59 1.79 3.23
CA ALA A 118 9.63 2.76 3.56
C ALA A 118 9.04 4.12 3.91
N GLY A 119 8.01 4.58 3.20
CA GLY A 119 7.26 5.80 3.49
C GLY A 119 6.58 5.77 4.86
N GLU A 120 5.89 4.66 5.20
CA GLU A 120 5.27 4.48 6.52
C GLU A 120 6.30 4.50 7.65
N ILE A 121 7.42 3.79 7.50
CA ILE A 121 8.52 3.78 8.49
C ILE A 121 9.07 5.20 8.69
N ARG A 122 9.29 5.94 7.60
CA ARG A 122 9.84 7.31 7.67
C ARG A 122 8.87 8.27 8.36
N ALA A 123 7.57 8.17 8.05
CA ALA A 123 6.54 8.97 8.68
C ALA A 123 6.39 8.63 10.18
N PHE A 124 6.46 7.34 10.53
CA PHE A 124 6.43 6.89 11.91
C PHE A 124 7.64 7.40 12.71
N LEU A 125 8.85 7.33 12.15
CA LEU A 125 10.07 7.87 12.74
C LEU A 125 9.98 9.38 12.96
N LYS A 126 9.46 10.13 11.97
CA LYS A 126 9.28 11.58 12.07
C LYS A 126 8.32 11.98 13.20
N LEU A 127 7.25 11.21 13.42
CA LEU A 127 6.30 11.44 14.52
C LEU A 127 6.93 11.10 15.90
N ARG A 128 7.72 10.03 15.98
CA ARG A 128 8.44 9.65 17.21
C ARG A 128 9.51 10.69 17.60
N LEU A 129 10.18 11.29 16.64
CA LEU A 129 11.23 12.30 16.86
C LEU A 129 10.69 13.67 17.30
N HIS A 130 9.40 13.95 17.09
CA HIS A 130 8.75 15.21 17.53
C HIS A 130 7.97 15.07 18.84
N LEU A 131 8.09 13.95 19.57
CA LEU A 131 7.66 13.92 20.96
C LEU A 131 8.70 14.68 21.81
N PRO A 132 8.32 15.74 22.57
CA PRO A 132 9.20 16.25 23.61
C PRO A 132 9.48 15.11 24.58
N LEU A 133 10.76 14.91 24.92
CA LEU A 133 11.19 13.94 25.92
C LEU A 133 10.46 14.25 27.23
N PRO A 134 9.88 13.27 27.94
CA PRO A 134 9.36 13.49 29.28
C PRO A 134 10.55 13.77 30.22
N GLY A 135 10.86 15.04 30.46
CA GLY A 135 11.98 15.40 31.33
C GLY A 135 12.51 16.83 31.28
N GLU A 136 11.69 17.87 31.06
CA GLU A 136 12.04 19.24 31.46
C GLU A 136 10.81 19.88 32.09
N GLY A 137 10.56 19.51 33.35
CA GLY A 137 9.40 19.93 34.13
C GLY A 137 9.62 19.61 35.60
N SER A 138 10.69 20.14 36.17
CA SER A 138 10.89 20.36 37.60
C SER A 138 11.96 21.41 37.79
#